data_AF-A0A1I8BQ60-F1
#
_entry.id   AF-A0A1I8BQ60-F1
#
_cell.length_a   1.000
_cell.length_b   1.000
_cell.length_c   1.000
_cell.angle_alpha   90.00
_cell.angle_beta   90.00
_cell.angle_gamma   90.00
#
_symmetry.space_group_name_H-M   'P 1'
#
loop_
_entity.id
_entity.type
_entity.pdbx_description
1 polymer ?
#
loop_
_entity_poly.entity_id
_entity_poly.type
_entity_poly.pdbx_seq_one_letter_code
_entity_poly.pdbx_strand_id
1 'polypeptide(L)'
;MKIKEGRLHYHYVYNGRVSSAFQKKFEKHLTLNTREYMVQTVITLLIQYLSEAPEMDNRLGRALRRLSCHQSGLPFLLEMDFQRIIISRLIRRNCLLNRYARPCVRCDVRRDFGRLLLSDHALLADSRMGEYILLTKRMDSAENLLDSSDCDNAKIYTLMAALILIRQPERRSRFFLKFRPIDALFDKFGSLLRKCSLNEISLNGDSTEANLCCNIIATLSSIFPHQLLESSLNSNSFSKIFPNESSKKCFLLEKNLNDVNSKEILNFKNNNGELLLSVLKEDLCNFNEYFSGMFGSEFIEKLEYKDQFIFDPEEENCCSQEDFIKFLHFSIGCPFGSQCTSVEDAQTCSSLLYLADKYLCNRLLDFLLSGGLAARLVTGQTLAFFLPLVLAIPTLAYGGGLKDICMLVLLQYSNNSELLYTLRHIAKCDSGKSTTKAVDSLIEMLHTFISCLSQG
;
A
#
# COMPACT_ATOMS: atom_id res chain seq x y z
N MET A 1 12.60 44.96 16.42
CA MET A 1 13.04 43.96 17.40
C MET A 1 13.82 42.89 16.62
N LYS A 2 15.15 42.87 16.69
CA LYS A 2 15.98 41.89 15.94
C LYS A 2 15.85 40.53 16.64
N ILE A 3 15.02 39.64 16.12
CA ILE A 3 14.81 38.31 16.68
C ILE A 3 15.84 37.37 16.03
N LYS A 4 16.84 36.94 16.82
CA LYS A 4 17.82 35.94 16.39
C LYS A 4 17.13 34.58 16.27
N GLU A 5 17.25 33.95 15.10
CA GLU A 5 16.61 32.68 14.68
C GLU A 5 16.72 31.55 15.72
N GLY A 6 17.76 31.52 16.54
CA GLY A 6 17.94 30.50 17.59
C GLY A 6 17.00 30.59 18.80
N ARG A 7 16.33 31.73 19.07
CA ARG A 7 15.50 31.90 20.28
C ARG A 7 14.05 31.46 20.15
N LEU A 8 13.53 31.27 18.93
CA LEU A 8 12.19 30.69 18.71
C LEU A 8 12.17 29.19 19.02
N HIS A 9 13.27 28.50 18.72
CA HIS A 9 13.39 27.05 18.90
C HIS A 9 13.34 26.60 20.37
N TYR A 10 13.98 27.34 21.29
CA TYR A 10 14.17 26.86 22.67
C TYR A 10 13.10 27.29 23.68
N HIS A 11 12.38 28.39 23.46
CA HIS A 11 11.42 28.90 24.46
C HIS A 11 9.96 28.51 24.24
N TYR A 12 9.57 28.04 23.06
CA TYR A 12 8.16 27.82 22.72
C TYR A 12 7.83 26.40 22.21
N VAL A 13 8.86 25.59 21.99
CA VAL A 13 8.78 24.20 21.55
C VAL A 13 9.70 23.38 22.46
N TYR A 14 9.13 22.79 23.51
CA TYR A 14 9.83 21.84 24.39
C TYR A 14 9.12 20.50 24.27
N ASN A 15 9.85 19.42 23.94
CA ASN A 15 9.32 18.06 23.77
C ASN A 15 8.11 17.95 22.81
N GLY A 16 8.18 18.57 21.63
CA GLY A 16 7.12 18.45 20.61
C GLY A 16 5.77 19.10 20.98
N ARG A 17 5.70 19.86 22.08
CA ARG A 17 4.49 20.57 22.49
C ARG A 17 4.60 22.06 22.15
N VAL A 18 3.63 22.53 21.37
CA VAL A 18 3.45 23.95 21.06
C VAL A 18 2.73 24.60 22.24
N SER A 19 3.34 25.61 22.88
CA SER A 19 2.69 26.28 24.01
C SER A 19 1.45 27.08 23.57
N SER A 20 0.41 27.13 24.42
CA SER A 20 -0.81 27.94 24.17
C SER A 20 -0.51 29.44 24.04
N ALA A 21 0.57 29.91 24.67
CA ALA A 21 1.10 31.27 24.52
C ALA A 21 1.67 31.52 23.12
N PHE A 22 2.34 30.53 22.52
CA PHE A 22 2.82 30.60 21.14
C PHE A 22 1.66 30.63 20.15
N GLN A 23 0.64 29.79 20.32
CA GLN A 23 -0.55 29.79 19.45
C GLN A 23 -1.25 31.16 19.43
N LYS A 24 -1.45 31.78 20.61
CA LYS A 24 -2.04 33.13 20.72
C LYS A 24 -1.17 34.22 20.07
N LYS A 25 0.16 34.11 20.18
CA LYS A 25 1.10 35.04 19.52
C LYS A 25 1.12 34.85 18.00
N PHE A 26 1.14 33.59 17.53
CA PHE A 26 1.12 33.25 16.11
C PHE A 26 -0.11 33.84 15.41
N GLU A 27 -1.30 33.71 16.00
CA GLU A 27 -2.53 34.30 15.45
C GLU A 27 -2.46 35.84 15.40
N LYS A 28 -1.95 36.49 16.46
CA LYS A 28 -1.86 37.95 16.54
C LYS A 28 -0.80 38.55 15.60
N HIS A 29 0.24 37.79 15.25
CA HIS A 29 1.38 38.27 14.47
C HIS A 29 1.41 37.77 13.01
N LEU A 30 0.50 36.87 12.61
CA LEU A 30 0.38 36.41 11.21
C LEU A 30 0.16 37.57 10.23
N THR A 31 -0.53 38.62 10.68
CA THR A 31 -0.84 39.83 9.91
C THR A 31 0.29 40.85 9.85
N LEU A 32 1.30 40.74 10.73
CA LEU A 32 2.36 41.75 10.91
C LEU A 32 3.75 41.25 10.48
N ASN A 33 4.09 39.98 10.73
CA ASN A 33 5.43 39.40 10.51
C ASN A 33 5.37 38.03 9.80
N THR A 34 4.63 37.91 8.70
CA THR A 34 4.39 36.63 7.99
C THR A 34 5.68 35.90 7.61
N ARG A 35 6.77 36.64 7.33
CA ARG A 35 8.07 36.07 6.92
C ARG A 35 8.83 35.35 8.06
N GLU A 36 8.71 35.79 9.31
CA GLU A 36 9.41 35.17 10.46
C GLU A 36 8.76 33.84 10.88
N TYR A 37 7.49 33.63 10.55
CA TYR A 37 6.71 32.45 10.95
C TYR A 37 6.52 31.41 9.84
N MET A 38 6.80 31.76 8.57
CA MET A 38 6.79 30.84 7.42
C MET A 38 8.11 30.05 7.31
N VAL A 39 8.57 29.53 8.44
CA VAL A 39 9.70 28.58 8.48
C VAL A 39 9.11 27.18 8.36
N GLN A 40 9.63 26.39 7.41
CA GLN A 40 9.14 25.03 7.11
C GLN A 40 9.06 24.16 8.38
N THR A 41 10.04 24.24 9.27
CA THR A 41 10.07 23.50 10.54
C THR A 41 8.89 23.86 11.45
N VAL A 42 8.57 25.14 11.56
CA VAL A 42 7.45 25.62 12.41
C VAL A 42 6.12 25.13 11.84
N ILE A 43 5.89 25.30 10.54
CA ILE A 43 4.66 24.86 9.87
C ILE A 43 4.50 23.34 9.98
N THR A 44 5.58 22.59 9.77
CA THR A 44 5.59 21.12 9.90
C THR A 44 5.20 20.69 11.32
N LEU A 45 5.76 21.33 12.34
CA LEU A 45 5.42 21.06 13.74
C LEU A 45 3.97 21.40 14.09
N LEU A 46 3.43 22.51 13.57
CA LEU A 46 2.04 22.90 13.79
C LEU A 46 1.07 21.90 13.16
N ILE A 47 1.35 21.44 11.94
CA ILE A 47 0.56 20.41 11.26
C ILE A 47 0.70 19.07 11.99
N GLN A 48 1.90 18.71 12.43
CA GLN A 48 2.13 17.50 13.20
C GLN A 48 1.34 17.52 14.50
N TYR A 49 1.35 18.64 15.23
CA TYR A 49 0.54 18.82 16.43
C TYR A 49 -0.95 18.60 16.16
N LEU A 50 -1.51 19.22 15.10
CA LEU A 50 -2.92 19.00 14.74
C LEU A 50 -3.22 17.53 14.41
N SER A 51 -2.27 16.87 13.77
CA SER A 51 -2.43 15.46 13.44
C SER A 51 -2.44 14.59 14.71
N GLU A 52 -1.60 14.90 15.70
CA GLU A 52 -1.33 14.06 16.89
C GLU A 52 -2.17 14.40 18.11
N ALA A 53 -2.70 15.62 18.19
CA ALA A 53 -3.53 16.04 19.31
C ALA A 53 -4.72 15.07 19.52
N PRO A 54 -5.22 14.88 20.73
CA PRO A 54 -6.37 14.01 20.97
C PRO A 54 -7.64 14.52 20.28
N GLU A 55 -7.84 15.84 20.29
CA GLU A 55 -8.95 16.55 19.64
C GLU A 55 -8.42 17.58 18.63
N MET A 56 -9.27 17.96 17.68
CA MET A 56 -8.92 18.99 16.70
C MET A 56 -8.90 20.38 17.33
N ASP A 57 -7.72 21.01 17.35
CA ASP A 57 -7.60 22.41 17.74
C ASP A 57 -8.13 23.33 16.63
N ASN A 58 -9.41 23.68 16.75
CA ASN A 58 -10.11 24.54 15.80
C ASN A 58 -9.48 25.94 15.67
N ARG A 59 -8.78 26.44 16.69
CA ARG A 59 -8.15 27.78 16.62
C ARG A 59 -6.92 27.73 15.73
N LEU A 60 -6.04 26.76 15.99
CA LEU A 60 -4.87 26.53 15.16
C LEU A 60 -5.28 26.15 13.73
N GLY A 61 -6.30 25.30 13.57
CA GLY A 61 -6.85 24.95 12.27
C GLY A 61 -7.29 26.17 11.46
N ARG A 62 -8.02 27.12 12.08
CA ARG A 62 -8.40 28.39 11.43
C ARG A 62 -7.19 29.26 11.06
N ALA A 63 -6.17 29.32 11.92
CA ALA A 63 -4.96 30.09 11.63
C ALA A 63 -4.21 29.53 10.41
N LEU A 64 -4.10 28.20 10.31
CA LEU A 64 -3.49 27.55 9.14
C LEU A 64 -4.29 27.76 7.85
N ARG A 65 -5.63 27.75 7.92
CA ARG A 65 -6.48 28.09 6.76
C ARG A 65 -6.29 29.54 6.30
N ARG A 66 -6.16 30.48 7.23
CA ARG A 66 -5.84 31.89 6.88
C ARG A 66 -4.46 31.99 6.23
N LEU A 67 -3.49 31.25 6.74
CA LEU A 67 -2.13 31.19 6.17
C LEU A 67 -2.16 30.62 4.74
N SER A 68 -2.89 29.52 4.50
CA SER A 68 -2.97 28.89 3.17
C SER A 68 -3.60 29.80 2.12
N CYS A 69 -4.44 30.74 2.55
CA CYS A 69 -5.07 31.76 1.72
C CYS A 69 -4.37 33.13 1.75
N HIS A 70 -3.13 33.22 2.24
CA HIS A 70 -2.40 34.49 2.29
C HIS A 70 -1.57 34.72 1.02
N GLN A 71 -1.91 35.72 0.21
CA GLN A 71 -1.25 35.98 -1.08
C GLN A 71 0.26 36.24 -0.96
N SER A 72 0.70 37.03 0.03
CA SER A 72 2.15 37.27 0.21
C SER A 72 2.90 36.06 0.76
N GLY A 73 2.18 35.06 1.27
CA GLY A 73 2.75 33.78 1.72
C GLY A 73 2.88 32.74 0.61
N LEU A 74 2.20 32.93 -0.52
CA LEU A 74 2.13 31.95 -1.59
C LEU A 74 3.51 31.49 -2.09
N PRO A 75 4.50 32.38 -2.37
CA PRO A 75 5.82 31.93 -2.83
C PRO A 75 6.51 31.00 -1.83
N PHE A 76 6.45 31.32 -0.54
CA PHE A 76 7.08 30.53 0.52
C PHE A 76 6.39 29.17 0.69
N LEU A 77 5.05 29.14 0.67
CA LEU A 77 4.28 27.90 0.79
C LEU A 77 4.53 26.96 -0.39
N LEU A 78 4.66 27.51 -1.59
CA LEU A 78 5.01 26.75 -2.79
C LEU A 78 6.46 26.23 -2.74
N GLU A 79 7.41 27.05 -2.29
CA GLU A 79 8.82 26.65 -2.19
C GLU A 79 9.05 25.55 -1.14
N MET A 80 8.32 25.55 -0.03
CA MET A 80 8.45 24.54 1.03
C MET A 80 7.62 23.25 0.80
N ASP A 81 6.95 23.13 -0.34
CA ASP A 81 6.03 22.03 -0.65
C ASP A 81 4.95 21.80 0.42
N PHE A 82 4.26 22.87 0.80
CA PHE A 82 3.22 22.84 1.83
C PHE A 82 2.15 21.76 1.58
N GLN A 83 1.78 21.53 0.32
CA GLN A 83 0.87 20.46 -0.11
C GLN A 83 1.33 19.07 0.35
N ARG A 84 2.63 18.78 0.29
CA ARG A 84 3.20 17.48 0.69
C ARG A 84 3.12 17.30 2.21
N ILE A 85 3.34 18.38 2.97
CA ILE A 85 3.23 18.36 4.42
C ILE A 85 1.79 18.04 4.83
N ILE A 86 0.80 18.67 4.19
CA ILE A 86 -0.63 18.39 4.43
C ILE A 86 -0.96 16.93 4.11
N ILE A 87 -0.56 16.44 2.94
CA ILE A 87 -0.87 15.09 2.49
C ILE A 87 -0.27 14.04 3.44
N SER A 88 1.03 14.15 3.75
CA SER A 88 1.73 13.17 4.58
C SER A 88 1.26 13.15 6.05
N ARG A 89 0.94 14.31 6.63
CA ARG A 89 0.65 14.42 8.08
C ARG A 89 -0.83 14.42 8.43
N LEU A 90 -1.72 14.90 7.55
CA LEU A 90 -3.16 14.98 7.83
C LEU A 90 -3.97 13.96 7.02
N ILE A 91 -3.69 13.83 5.73
CA ILE A 91 -4.52 13.01 4.83
C ILE A 91 -4.12 11.52 4.89
N ARG A 92 -2.83 11.21 4.75
CA ARG A 92 -2.30 9.83 4.72
C ARG A 92 -1.88 9.29 6.08
N ARG A 93 -2.20 9.98 7.16
CA ARG A 93 -1.85 9.50 8.50
C ARG A 93 -2.53 8.16 8.79
N ASN A 94 -1.75 7.21 9.30
CA ASN A 94 -2.27 5.94 9.78
C ASN A 94 -3.15 6.15 11.01
N CYS A 95 -4.31 5.49 10.99
CA CYS A 95 -5.11 5.35 12.17
C CYS A 95 -4.65 4.11 12.94
N LEU A 96 -4.23 4.31 14.18
CA LEU A 96 -3.73 3.26 15.07
C LEU A 96 -4.83 2.28 15.54
N LEU A 97 -6.09 2.57 15.21
CA LEU A 97 -7.27 1.79 15.61
C LEU A 97 -7.90 1.02 14.43
N ASN A 98 -7.19 0.91 13.30
CA ASN A 98 -7.74 0.34 12.07
C ASN A 98 -8.08 -1.14 12.21
N ARG A 99 -9.35 -1.47 11.94
CA ARG A 99 -9.77 -2.76 11.38
C ARG A 99 -10.34 -2.50 9.99
N TYR A 100 -10.06 -3.37 9.01
CA TYR A 100 -10.72 -3.37 7.69
C TYR A 100 -10.44 -2.17 6.77
N ALA A 101 -9.22 -1.62 6.80
CA ALA A 101 -8.86 -0.48 5.94
C ALA A 101 -9.84 0.71 6.03
N ARG A 102 -10.49 0.91 7.19
CA ARG A 102 -11.33 2.08 7.47
C ARG A 102 -10.74 2.89 8.62
N PRO A 103 -10.58 4.22 8.45
CA PRO A 103 -10.10 5.09 9.51
C PRO A 103 -11.13 5.19 10.63
N CYS A 104 -10.69 5.53 11.85
CA CYS A 104 -11.63 5.90 12.91
C CYS A 104 -12.15 7.33 12.69
N VAL A 105 -13.29 7.65 13.30
CA VAL A 105 -13.96 8.97 13.22
C VAL A 105 -12.99 10.13 13.49
N ARG A 106 -12.06 9.97 14.44
CA ARG A 106 -11.05 10.99 14.75
C ARG A 106 -10.09 11.23 13.59
N CYS A 107 -9.66 10.17 12.93
CA CYS A 107 -8.77 10.26 11.77
C CYS A 107 -9.52 10.83 10.57
N ASP A 108 -10.81 10.50 10.38
CA ASP A 108 -11.62 11.10 9.32
C ASP A 108 -11.73 12.61 9.42
N VAL A 109 -12.05 13.15 10.60
CA VAL A 109 -12.13 14.59 10.81
C VAL A 109 -10.80 15.30 10.45
N ARG A 110 -9.66 14.67 10.74
CA ARG A 110 -8.33 15.20 10.38
C ARG A 110 -8.07 15.13 8.88
N ARG A 111 -8.46 14.03 8.24
CA ARG A 111 -8.36 13.86 6.79
C ARG A 111 -9.19 14.91 6.06
N ASP A 112 -10.43 15.13 6.50
CA ASP A 112 -11.32 16.15 5.94
C ASP A 112 -10.78 17.57 6.12
N PHE A 113 -10.24 17.86 7.32
CA PHE A 113 -9.54 19.12 7.53
C PHE A 113 -8.32 19.28 6.61
N GLY A 114 -7.53 18.23 6.41
CA GLY A 114 -6.40 18.22 5.48
C GLY A 114 -6.84 18.50 4.03
N ARG A 115 -7.93 17.87 3.57
CA ARG A 115 -8.52 18.11 2.23
C ARG A 115 -8.98 19.56 2.07
N LEU A 116 -9.65 20.10 3.09
CA LEU A 116 -10.10 21.48 3.12
C LEU A 116 -8.93 22.46 3.03
N LEU A 117 -7.89 22.26 3.85
CA LEU A 117 -6.68 23.09 3.86
C LEU A 117 -5.94 23.03 2.51
N LEU A 118 -5.85 21.85 1.92
CA LEU A 118 -5.27 21.67 0.59
C LEU A 118 -6.09 22.38 -0.49
N SER A 119 -7.42 22.36 -0.37
CA SER A 119 -8.31 23.07 -1.29
C SER A 119 -8.15 24.58 -1.21
N ASP A 120 -8.10 25.12 -0.01
CA ASP A 120 -7.87 26.53 0.25
C ASP A 120 -6.53 27.02 -0.31
N HIS A 121 -5.48 26.19 -0.18
CA HIS A 121 -4.17 26.48 -0.76
C HIS A 121 -4.18 26.43 -2.28
N ALA A 122 -4.83 25.41 -2.86
CA ALA A 122 -4.95 25.25 -4.30
C ALA A 122 -5.66 26.43 -4.97
N LEU A 123 -6.67 27.05 -4.34
CA LEU A 123 -7.35 28.23 -4.88
C LEU A 123 -6.42 29.41 -5.15
N LEU A 124 -5.37 29.60 -4.34
CA LEU A 124 -4.37 30.64 -4.57
C LEU A 124 -3.25 30.19 -5.52
N ALA A 125 -2.80 28.95 -5.38
CA ALA A 125 -1.76 28.38 -6.24
C ALA A 125 -2.25 28.26 -7.70
N ASP A 126 -3.53 28.02 -7.90
CA ASP A 126 -4.20 28.08 -9.18
C ASP A 126 -4.60 29.51 -9.55
N SER A 127 -3.59 30.36 -9.62
CA SER A 127 -3.65 31.73 -10.16
C SER A 127 -2.55 31.90 -11.20
N ARG A 128 -2.61 32.96 -12.03
CA ARG A 128 -1.52 33.24 -12.99
C ARG A 128 -0.15 33.35 -12.29
N MET A 129 -0.13 33.96 -11.10
CA MET A 129 1.09 34.09 -10.29
C MET A 129 1.55 32.74 -9.75
N GLY A 130 0.63 31.93 -9.20
CA GLY A 130 0.97 30.61 -8.69
C GLY A 130 1.42 29.64 -9.78
N GLU A 131 0.78 29.66 -10.96
CA GLU A 131 1.18 28.90 -12.15
C GLU A 131 2.59 29.31 -12.61
N TYR A 132 2.90 30.60 -12.66
CA TYR A 132 4.24 31.09 -12.98
C TYR A 132 5.30 30.63 -11.98
N ILE A 133 5.00 30.71 -10.66
CA ILE A 133 5.93 30.23 -9.63
C ILE A 133 6.14 28.71 -9.76
N LEU A 134 5.06 27.94 -9.88
CA LEU A 134 5.11 26.49 -9.98
C LEU A 134 5.81 26.02 -11.24
N LEU A 135 5.37 26.44 -12.41
CA LEU A 135 5.78 25.83 -13.69
C LEU A 135 6.94 26.52 -14.38
N THR A 136 7.20 27.79 -14.07
CA THR A 136 8.31 28.55 -14.68
C THR A 136 9.44 28.70 -13.69
N LYS A 137 9.21 29.44 -12.59
CA LYS A 137 10.29 29.74 -11.63
C LYS A 137 10.93 28.47 -11.05
N ARG A 138 10.15 27.47 -10.64
CA ARG A 138 10.70 26.22 -10.07
C ARG A 138 11.34 25.31 -11.12
N MET A 139 10.80 25.24 -12.33
CA MET A 139 11.41 24.46 -13.42
C MET A 139 12.74 25.08 -13.85
N ASP A 140 12.78 26.39 -14.06
CA ASP A 140 14.02 27.13 -14.39
C ASP A 140 15.06 26.99 -13.27
N SER A 141 14.61 27.04 -12.00
CA SER A 141 15.50 26.82 -10.85
C SER A 141 16.05 25.40 -10.79
N ALA A 142 15.26 24.40 -11.20
CA ALA A 142 15.71 23.01 -11.27
C ALA A 142 16.74 22.80 -12.39
N GLU A 143 16.60 23.50 -13.52
CA GLU A 143 17.56 23.45 -14.62
C GLU A 143 18.93 24.05 -14.27
N ASN A 144 18.97 24.95 -13.29
CA ASN A 144 20.21 25.54 -12.77
C ASN A 144 20.95 24.64 -11.76
N LEU A 145 20.43 23.44 -11.44
CA LEU A 145 21.12 22.48 -10.58
C LEU A 145 22.24 21.77 -11.34
N LEU A 146 23.43 21.68 -10.73
CA LEU A 146 24.64 21.10 -11.34
C LEU A 146 24.54 19.58 -11.51
N ASP A 147 23.84 18.89 -10.61
CA ASP A 147 23.66 17.44 -10.64
C ASP A 147 22.38 17.06 -11.41
N SER A 148 22.53 16.22 -12.44
CA SER A 148 21.43 15.79 -13.31
C SER A 148 20.33 15.05 -12.56
N SER A 149 20.68 14.25 -11.54
CA SER A 149 19.70 13.53 -10.71
C SER A 149 18.84 14.47 -9.87
N ASP A 150 19.43 15.55 -9.36
CA ASP A 150 18.74 16.53 -8.51
C ASP A 150 17.85 17.44 -9.36
N CYS A 151 18.30 17.80 -10.57
CA CYS A 151 17.48 18.46 -11.59
C CYS A 151 16.21 17.63 -11.90
N ASP A 152 16.37 16.34 -12.20
CA ASP A 152 15.25 15.45 -12.49
C ASP A 152 14.29 15.32 -11.30
N ASN A 153 14.83 15.14 -10.08
CA ASN A 153 14.01 15.02 -8.88
C ASN A 153 13.22 16.31 -8.59
N ALA A 154 13.84 17.48 -8.77
CA ALA A 154 13.18 18.77 -8.59
C ALA A 154 12.08 19.01 -9.63
N LYS A 155 12.28 18.60 -10.88
CA LYS A 155 11.25 18.62 -11.93
C LYS A 155 10.06 17.75 -11.54
N ILE A 156 10.32 16.54 -11.05
CA ILE A 156 9.28 15.61 -10.60
C ILE A 156 8.48 16.20 -9.42
N TYR A 157 9.15 16.77 -8.41
CA TYR A 157 8.45 17.46 -7.31
C TYR A 157 7.57 18.61 -7.80
N THR A 158 8.02 19.33 -8.82
CA THR A 158 7.25 20.41 -9.43
C THR A 158 6.01 19.89 -10.14
N LEU A 159 6.13 18.80 -10.92
CA LEU A 159 4.98 18.14 -11.56
C LEU A 159 3.97 17.66 -10.52
N MET A 160 4.43 17.09 -9.40
CA MET A 160 3.56 16.63 -8.31
C MET A 160 2.79 17.79 -7.66
N ALA A 161 3.50 18.88 -7.35
CA ALA A 161 2.87 20.08 -6.79
C ALA A 161 1.81 20.65 -7.74
N ALA A 162 2.13 20.78 -9.03
CA ALA A 162 1.22 21.27 -10.06
C ALA A 162 0.00 20.35 -10.24
N LEU A 163 0.20 19.04 -10.22
CA LEU A 163 -0.87 18.05 -10.34
C LEU A 163 -1.90 18.12 -9.21
N ILE A 164 -1.45 18.48 -7.99
CA ILE A 164 -2.31 18.66 -6.81
C ILE A 164 -3.00 20.04 -6.80
N LEU A 165 -2.27 21.09 -7.19
CA LEU A 165 -2.67 22.47 -6.96
C LEU A 165 -3.39 23.11 -8.14
N ILE A 166 -3.13 22.70 -9.38
CA ILE A 166 -3.83 23.24 -10.57
C ILE A 166 -5.16 22.51 -10.76
N ARG A 167 -6.26 23.23 -10.65
CA ARG A 167 -7.62 22.68 -10.64
C ARG A 167 -8.52 23.22 -11.75
N GLN A 168 -8.28 24.43 -12.25
CA GLN A 168 -9.03 25.05 -13.33
C GLN A 168 -8.92 24.20 -14.60
N PRO A 169 -10.05 23.80 -15.21
CA PRO A 169 -10.05 22.88 -16.35
C PRO A 169 -9.12 23.31 -17.49
N GLU A 170 -9.15 24.59 -17.88
CA GLU A 170 -8.33 25.11 -18.96
C GLU A 170 -6.82 25.01 -18.67
N ARG A 171 -6.40 25.42 -17.47
CA ARG A 171 -4.99 25.35 -17.07
C ARG A 171 -4.53 23.92 -16.89
N ARG A 172 -5.39 23.07 -16.33
CA ARG A 172 -5.15 21.65 -16.20
C ARG A 172 -4.97 21.01 -17.57
N SER A 173 -5.85 21.26 -18.54
CA SER A 173 -5.70 20.75 -19.91
C SER A 173 -4.37 21.16 -20.54
N ARG A 174 -3.99 22.45 -20.44
CA ARG A 174 -2.68 22.93 -20.95
C ARG A 174 -1.50 22.25 -20.25
N PHE A 175 -1.57 22.09 -18.93
CA PHE A 175 -0.54 21.42 -18.13
C PHE A 175 -0.39 19.94 -18.54
N PHE A 176 -1.50 19.20 -18.67
CA PHE A 176 -1.49 17.80 -19.08
C PHE A 176 -0.97 17.62 -20.51
N LEU A 177 -1.38 18.47 -21.45
CA LEU A 177 -0.89 18.44 -22.83
C LEU A 177 0.61 18.72 -22.94
N LYS A 178 1.11 19.71 -22.19
CA LYS A 178 2.51 20.14 -22.27
C LYS A 178 3.47 19.19 -21.54
N PHE A 179 3.11 18.73 -20.35
CA PHE A 179 4.05 18.06 -19.45
C PHE A 179 3.79 16.57 -19.25
N ARG A 180 2.62 16.04 -19.64
CA ARG A 180 2.22 14.63 -19.43
C ARG A 180 2.60 14.13 -18.02
N PRO A 181 2.10 14.79 -16.98
CA PRO A 181 2.62 14.64 -15.63
C PRO A 181 2.45 13.22 -15.06
N ILE A 182 1.38 12.51 -15.44
CA ILE A 182 1.14 11.14 -14.97
C ILE A 182 2.19 10.18 -15.54
N ASP A 183 2.42 10.25 -16.86
CA ASP A 183 3.42 9.42 -17.55
C ASP A 183 4.81 9.66 -16.97
N ALA A 184 5.22 10.93 -16.82
CA ALA A 184 6.50 11.30 -16.23
C ALA A 184 6.68 10.78 -14.79
N LEU A 185 5.60 10.78 -13.99
CA LEU A 185 5.63 10.22 -12.63
C LEU A 185 5.75 8.69 -12.64
N PHE A 186 5.06 8.00 -13.54
CA PHE A 186 5.18 6.56 -13.67
C PHE A 186 6.55 6.11 -14.18
N ASP A 187 7.10 6.80 -15.19
CA ASP A 187 8.44 6.54 -15.70
C ASP A 187 9.49 6.72 -14.60
N LYS A 188 9.39 7.82 -13.84
CA LYS A 188 10.29 8.04 -12.70
C LYS A 188 10.09 6.99 -11.62
N PHE A 189 8.85 6.65 -11.28
CA PHE A 189 8.54 5.63 -10.27
C PHE A 189 9.11 4.26 -10.66
N GLY A 190 8.91 3.82 -11.90
CA GLY A 190 9.46 2.57 -12.42
C GLY A 190 10.99 2.57 -12.42
N SER A 191 11.62 3.65 -12.90
CA SER A 191 13.08 3.77 -12.88
C SER A 191 13.65 3.71 -11.46
N LEU A 192 12.99 4.33 -10.47
CA LEU A 192 13.40 4.26 -9.08
C LEU A 192 13.27 2.84 -8.53
N LEU A 193 12.14 2.16 -8.77
CA LEU A 193 11.91 0.78 -8.32
C LEU A 193 12.93 -0.22 -8.88
N ARG A 194 13.38 -0.02 -10.12
CA ARG A 194 14.38 -0.86 -10.77
C ARG A 194 15.81 -0.60 -10.31
N LYS A 195 16.08 0.52 -9.63
CA LYS A 195 17.42 0.79 -9.08
C LYS A 195 17.67 -0.07 -7.83
N CYS A 196 18.81 -0.75 -7.82
CA CYS A 196 19.27 -1.58 -6.69
C CYS A 196 19.38 -0.82 -5.35
N SER A 197 19.47 0.51 -5.37
CA SER A 197 19.58 1.34 -4.15
C SER A 197 18.39 1.17 -3.20
N LEU A 198 17.19 0.85 -3.69
CA LEU A 198 16.03 0.56 -2.83
C LEU A 198 16.20 -0.68 -1.94
N ASN A 199 17.03 -1.64 -2.38
CA ASN A 199 17.27 -2.89 -1.67
C ASN A 199 18.21 -2.73 -0.47
N GLU A 200 19.05 -1.68 -0.47
CA GLU A 200 20.12 -1.47 0.53
C GLU A 200 19.81 -0.36 1.55
N ILE A 201 18.73 0.40 1.37
CA ILE A 201 18.40 1.49 2.30
C ILE A 201 17.99 0.91 3.66
N SER A 202 18.75 1.27 4.69
CA SER A 202 18.46 0.92 6.09
C SER A 202 17.03 1.35 6.49
N LEU A 203 16.51 0.76 7.58
CA LEU A 203 15.19 1.08 8.15
C LEU A 203 15.02 2.56 8.56
N ASN A 204 16.07 3.38 8.44
CA ASN A 204 16.12 4.77 8.90
C ASN A 204 15.61 5.81 7.89
N GLY A 205 14.93 5.42 6.80
CA GLY A 205 14.03 6.34 6.06
C GLY A 205 14.64 7.55 5.32
N ASP A 206 15.94 7.76 5.37
CA ASP A 206 16.58 9.02 4.93
C ASP A 206 17.21 8.97 3.52
N SER A 207 16.70 8.12 2.62
CA SER A 207 17.08 8.27 1.20
C SER A 207 16.10 9.18 0.47
N THR A 208 16.64 10.12 -0.29
CA THR A 208 15.89 11.05 -1.14
C THR A 208 15.03 10.28 -2.17
N GLU A 209 15.55 9.18 -2.70
CA GLU A 209 14.89 8.30 -3.67
C GLU A 209 13.69 7.55 -3.07
N ALA A 210 13.81 6.98 -1.87
CA ALA A 210 12.71 6.27 -1.21
C ALA A 210 11.57 7.24 -0.87
N ASN A 211 11.92 8.42 -0.36
CA ASN A 211 10.95 9.48 -0.10
C ASN A 211 10.25 9.93 -1.39
N LEU A 212 10.98 10.00 -2.51
CA LEU A 212 10.39 10.33 -3.81
C LEU A 212 9.34 9.30 -4.25
N CYS A 213 9.62 7.99 -4.14
CA CYS A 213 8.64 6.93 -4.43
C CYS A 213 7.35 7.11 -3.60
N CYS A 214 7.48 7.34 -2.29
CA CYS A 214 6.33 7.55 -1.42
C CYS A 214 5.52 8.78 -1.82
N ASN A 215 6.22 9.87 -2.14
CA ASN A 215 5.59 11.11 -2.53
C ASN A 215 4.84 10.96 -3.86
N ILE A 216 5.36 10.19 -4.83
CA ILE A 216 4.67 9.92 -6.11
C ILE A 216 3.35 9.21 -5.84
N ILE A 217 3.36 8.11 -5.09
CA ILE A 217 2.14 7.36 -4.72
C ILE A 217 1.16 8.26 -3.94
N ALA A 218 1.66 9.11 -3.04
CA ALA A 218 0.83 10.06 -2.29
C ALA A 218 0.16 11.09 -3.19
N THR A 219 0.90 11.56 -4.19
CA THR A 219 0.39 12.52 -5.18
C THR A 219 -0.69 11.87 -6.03
N LEU A 220 -0.43 10.68 -6.58
CA LEU A 220 -1.41 9.94 -7.37
C LEU A 220 -2.69 9.68 -6.56
N SER A 221 -2.56 9.23 -5.32
CA SER A 221 -3.69 9.03 -4.39
C SER A 221 -4.53 10.29 -4.17
N SER A 222 -3.89 11.47 -4.11
CA SER A 222 -4.57 12.73 -3.82
C SER A 222 -5.41 13.28 -4.99
N ILE A 223 -5.25 12.75 -6.21
CA ILE A 223 -6.00 13.18 -7.39
C ILE A 223 -7.45 12.67 -7.33
N PHE A 224 -7.71 11.60 -6.57
CA PHE A 224 -9.00 10.90 -6.60
C PHE A 224 -9.88 11.21 -5.40
N PRO A 225 -11.21 11.38 -5.61
CA PRO A 225 -12.17 11.47 -4.53
C PRO A 225 -12.16 10.19 -3.69
N HIS A 226 -12.05 10.34 -2.37
CA HIS A 226 -12.13 9.21 -1.44
C HIS A 226 -13.41 8.40 -1.58
N GLN A 227 -14.51 9.05 -1.93
CA GLN A 227 -15.82 8.42 -2.08
C GLN A 227 -15.86 7.40 -3.23
N LEU A 228 -15.17 7.68 -4.35
CA LEU A 228 -15.06 6.74 -5.48
C LEU A 228 -14.24 5.50 -5.11
N LEU A 229 -13.24 5.69 -4.25
CA LEU A 229 -12.38 4.64 -3.74
C LEU A 229 -13.06 3.80 -2.63
N GLU A 230 -13.95 4.38 -1.85
CA GLU A 230 -14.76 3.63 -0.88
C GLU A 230 -15.94 2.89 -1.52
N SER A 231 -16.51 3.41 -2.61
CA SER A 231 -17.61 2.73 -3.30
C SER A 231 -17.19 1.40 -3.92
N SER A 232 -15.94 1.27 -4.39
CA SER A 232 -15.41 0.01 -4.91
C SER A 232 -15.24 -1.07 -3.83
N LEU A 233 -15.08 -0.68 -2.56
CA LEU A 233 -15.06 -1.62 -1.43
C LEU A 233 -16.46 -2.07 -1.02
N ASN A 234 -17.43 -1.15 -1.08
CA ASN A 234 -18.79 -1.42 -0.61
C ASN A 234 -19.62 -2.25 -1.61
N SER A 235 -19.29 -2.21 -2.90
CA SER A 235 -19.87 -3.12 -3.90
C SER A 235 -19.51 -4.59 -3.62
N ASN A 236 -18.33 -4.82 -3.05
CA ASN A 236 -17.92 -6.12 -2.52
C ASN A 236 -18.45 -6.26 -1.10
N SER A 237 -19.77 -6.32 -0.98
CA SER A 237 -20.43 -6.72 0.26
C SER A 237 -19.92 -8.11 0.62
N PHE A 238 -18.91 -8.19 1.49
CA PHE A 238 -18.46 -9.42 2.13
C PHE A 238 -19.60 -9.93 2.99
N SER A 239 -20.60 -10.54 2.34
CA SER A 239 -21.67 -11.26 2.99
C SER A 239 -21.01 -12.26 3.92
N LYS A 240 -21.43 -12.25 5.18
CA LYS A 240 -21.04 -13.21 6.21
C LYS A 240 -21.42 -14.62 5.74
N ILE A 241 -20.59 -15.24 4.93
CA ILE A 241 -20.68 -16.67 4.65
C ILE A 241 -19.75 -17.31 5.67
N PHE A 242 -20.30 -17.60 6.84
CA PHE A 242 -19.72 -18.61 7.71
C PHE A 242 -20.08 -19.95 7.07
N PRO A 243 -19.10 -20.79 6.66
CA PRO A 243 -19.39 -22.20 6.48
C PRO A 243 -19.91 -22.69 7.84
N ASN A 244 -21.08 -23.32 7.84
CA ASN A 244 -21.67 -23.92 9.03
C ASN A 244 -20.61 -24.74 9.78
N GLU A 245 -20.58 -24.58 11.10
CA GLU A 245 -19.78 -25.35 12.04
C GLU A 245 -20.20 -26.83 12.03
N SER A 246 -19.87 -27.58 10.98
CA SER A 246 -19.99 -29.04 10.97
C SER A 246 -18.63 -29.65 11.27
N SER A 247 -18.53 -30.24 12.47
CA SER A 247 -17.41 -31.02 13.04
C SER A 247 -16.02 -30.36 13.00
N LYS A 248 -15.53 -29.91 14.17
CA LYS A 248 -14.17 -29.39 14.37
C LYS A 248 -13.04 -30.44 14.28
N LYS A 249 -13.33 -31.64 13.75
CA LYS A 249 -12.40 -32.78 13.77
C LYS A 249 -11.69 -32.95 12.42
N CYS A 250 -10.44 -33.37 12.47
CA CYS A 250 -9.57 -33.57 11.31
C CYS A 250 -9.85 -34.92 10.65
N PHE A 251 -10.06 -34.94 9.33
CA PHE A 251 -10.31 -36.17 8.57
C PHE A 251 -9.14 -37.17 8.62
N LEU A 252 -7.88 -36.71 8.74
CA LEU A 252 -6.72 -37.61 8.86
C LEU A 252 -6.66 -38.33 10.21
N LEU A 253 -7.20 -37.73 11.28
CA LEU A 253 -7.24 -38.39 12.59
C LEU A 253 -8.33 -39.47 12.67
N GLU A 254 -9.30 -39.44 11.76
CA GLU A 254 -10.40 -40.41 11.72
C GLU A 254 -10.07 -41.65 10.87
N LYS A 255 -9.12 -41.55 9.93
CA LYS A 255 -8.70 -42.67 9.08
C LYS A 255 -7.38 -43.28 9.59
N ASN A 256 -7.45 -44.50 10.14
CA ASN A 256 -6.25 -45.29 10.44
C ASN A 256 -5.56 -45.72 9.14
N LEU A 257 -4.53 -44.98 8.74
CA LEU A 257 -3.73 -45.27 7.53
C LEU A 257 -2.91 -46.56 7.62
N ASN A 258 -2.86 -47.21 8.80
CA ASN A 258 -2.04 -48.40 9.05
C ASN A 258 -2.55 -49.68 8.35
N ASP A 259 -3.81 -49.73 7.92
CA ASP A 259 -4.44 -50.91 7.29
C ASP A 259 -4.60 -50.79 5.75
N VAL A 260 -4.09 -49.71 5.13
CA VAL A 260 -4.29 -49.45 3.70
C VAL A 260 -3.05 -49.84 2.88
N ASN A 261 -3.26 -50.40 1.68
CA ASN A 261 -2.19 -50.77 0.75
C ASN A 261 -1.24 -49.59 0.48
N SER A 262 0.07 -49.81 0.60
CA SER A 262 1.11 -48.78 0.42
C SER A 262 1.08 -48.10 -0.95
N LYS A 263 0.53 -48.75 -1.98
CA LYS A 263 0.41 -48.21 -3.35
C LYS A 263 -0.62 -47.08 -3.48
N GLU A 264 -1.59 -47.01 -2.56
CA GLU A 264 -2.67 -46.03 -2.54
C GLU A 264 -2.37 -44.83 -1.65
N ILE A 265 -1.26 -44.88 -0.89
CA ILE A 265 -0.80 -43.79 -0.04
C ILE A 265 0.23 -42.95 -0.80
N LEU A 266 0.11 -41.65 -0.65
CA LEU A 266 1.07 -40.65 -1.08
C LEU A 266 1.81 -40.08 0.13
N ASN A 267 3.13 -40.12 0.09
CA ASN A 267 4.00 -39.61 1.14
C ASN A 267 4.60 -38.28 0.71
N PHE A 268 4.28 -37.21 1.44
CA PHE A 268 4.93 -35.92 1.28
C PHE A 268 6.15 -35.87 2.19
N LYS A 269 7.32 -35.62 1.62
CA LYS A 269 8.59 -35.51 2.34
C LYS A 269 9.23 -34.16 2.07
N ASN A 270 10.06 -33.68 3.00
CA ASN A 270 10.90 -32.51 2.74
C ASN A 270 12.18 -32.90 1.96
N ASN A 271 12.99 -31.89 1.59
CA ASN A 271 14.29 -32.09 0.95
C ASN A 271 15.26 -32.98 1.74
N ASN A 272 15.11 -33.07 3.06
CA ASN A 272 15.93 -33.92 3.92
C ASN A 272 15.40 -35.38 3.97
N GLY A 273 14.30 -35.68 3.28
CA GLY A 273 13.65 -36.97 3.27
C GLY A 273 12.74 -37.24 4.47
N GLU A 274 12.51 -36.26 5.35
CA GLU A 274 11.61 -36.39 6.50
C GLU A 274 10.16 -36.35 6.05
N LEU A 275 9.34 -37.27 6.58
CA LEU A 275 7.92 -37.36 6.26
C LEU A 275 7.16 -36.20 6.89
N LEU A 276 6.47 -35.42 6.06
CA LEU A 276 5.59 -34.33 6.48
C LEU A 276 4.18 -34.86 6.72
N LEU A 277 3.62 -35.59 5.75
CA LEU A 277 2.25 -36.11 5.81
C LEU A 277 2.08 -37.30 4.87
N SER A 278 1.27 -38.28 5.30
CA SER A 278 0.82 -39.40 4.46
C SER A 278 -0.66 -39.25 4.20
N VAL A 279 -1.06 -39.38 2.93
CA VAL A 279 -2.42 -39.07 2.48
C VAL A 279 -2.88 -40.12 1.47
N LEU A 280 -4.16 -40.50 1.49
CA LEU A 280 -4.73 -41.39 0.47
C LEU A 280 -4.88 -40.66 -0.86
N LYS A 281 -4.44 -41.30 -1.96
CA LYS A 281 -4.55 -40.76 -3.31
C LYS A 281 -6.01 -40.44 -3.68
N GLU A 282 -6.95 -41.30 -3.27
CA GLU A 282 -8.38 -41.12 -3.51
C GLU A 282 -8.89 -39.79 -2.90
N ASP A 283 -8.52 -39.49 -1.65
CA ASP A 283 -8.95 -38.27 -0.97
C ASP A 283 -8.41 -37.01 -1.66
N LEU A 284 -7.15 -37.03 -2.09
CA LEU A 284 -6.57 -35.90 -2.86
C LEU A 284 -7.26 -35.72 -4.21
N CYS A 285 -7.51 -36.82 -4.94
CA CYS A 285 -8.15 -36.73 -6.25
C CYS A 285 -9.60 -36.26 -6.17
N ASN A 286 -10.31 -36.60 -5.08
CA ASN A 286 -11.70 -36.19 -4.89
C ASN A 286 -11.85 -34.69 -4.61
N PHE A 287 -10.84 -34.05 -4.02
CA PHE A 287 -10.94 -32.67 -3.54
C PHE A 287 -9.97 -31.69 -4.20
N ASN A 288 -9.03 -32.17 -5.03
CA ASN A 288 -8.04 -31.35 -5.70
C ASN A 288 -7.85 -31.78 -7.18
N GLU A 289 -8.16 -30.87 -8.09
CA GLU A 289 -8.15 -31.07 -9.53
C GLU A 289 -6.74 -31.36 -10.08
N TYR A 290 -5.71 -30.75 -9.49
CA TYR A 290 -4.32 -31.00 -9.88
C TYR A 290 -3.94 -32.47 -9.65
N PHE A 291 -4.22 -33.00 -8.45
CA PHE A 291 -3.92 -34.39 -8.14
C PHE A 291 -4.81 -35.35 -8.93
N SER A 292 -6.09 -34.99 -9.15
CA SER A 292 -6.97 -35.75 -10.05
C SER A 292 -6.43 -35.84 -11.47
N GLY A 293 -5.89 -34.74 -12.00
CA GLY A 293 -5.28 -34.70 -13.33
C GLY A 293 -4.01 -35.54 -13.40
N MET A 294 -3.12 -35.36 -12.43
CA MET A 294 -1.82 -36.04 -12.37
C MET A 294 -1.92 -37.56 -12.17
N PHE A 295 -2.91 -38.04 -11.42
CA PHE A 295 -3.20 -39.48 -11.29
C PHE A 295 -4.31 -39.96 -12.26
N GLY A 296 -4.67 -39.11 -13.23
CA GLY A 296 -5.50 -39.42 -14.38
C GLY A 296 -4.85 -40.44 -15.32
N SER A 297 -5.62 -40.97 -16.27
CA SER A 297 -5.29 -42.17 -17.05
C SER A 297 -4.06 -42.11 -17.98
N GLU A 298 -3.34 -41.00 -18.08
CA GLU A 298 -2.34 -40.79 -19.15
C GLU A 298 -1.00 -40.21 -18.70
N PHE A 299 -0.78 -40.01 -17.39
CA PHE A 299 0.46 -39.39 -16.87
C PHE A 299 1.47 -40.41 -16.34
N ILE A 300 2.76 -40.08 -16.50
CA ILE A 300 3.92 -40.92 -16.12
C ILE A 300 3.86 -41.27 -14.62
N GLU A 301 3.36 -40.35 -13.79
CA GLU A 301 3.22 -40.51 -12.35
C GLU A 301 2.33 -41.70 -11.96
N LYS A 302 1.31 -42.01 -12.77
CA LYS A 302 0.46 -43.20 -12.60
C LYS A 302 1.13 -44.46 -13.13
N LEU A 303 1.85 -44.36 -14.25
CA LEU A 303 2.57 -45.48 -14.88
C LEU A 303 3.79 -45.93 -14.05
N GLU A 304 4.45 -44.99 -13.36
CA GLU A 304 5.61 -45.21 -12.50
C GLU A 304 5.26 -45.40 -11.02
N TYR A 305 3.97 -45.42 -10.67
CA TYR A 305 3.48 -45.55 -9.29
C TYR A 305 4.11 -44.56 -8.31
N LYS A 306 4.22 -43.28 -8.69
CA LYS A 306 4.80 -42.26 -7.83
C LYS A 306 4.05 -42.23 -6.50
N ASP A 307 4.77 -42.53 -5.43
CA ASP A 307 4.28 -42.62 -4.05
C ASP A 307 4.88 -41.53 -3.16
N GLN A 308 5.80 -40.74 -3.70
CA GLN A 308 6.57 -39.72 -2.98
C GLN A 308 6.53 -38.37 -3.69
N PHE A 309 6.21 -37.33 -2.90
CA PHE A 309 6.31 -35.94 -3.28
C PHE A 309 7.34 -35.25 -2.40
N ILE A 310 8.31 -34.59 -3.01
CA ILE A 310 9.31 -33.81 -2.31
C ILE A 310 8.83 -32.36 -2.30
N PHE A 311 8.69 -31.80 -1.11
CA PHE A 311 8.38 -30.40 -0.89
C PHE A 311 9.67 -29.61 -0.63
N ASP A 312 9.90 -28.62 -1.48
CA ASP A 312 10.99 -27.66 -1.35
C ASP A 312 10.44 -26.25 -1.07
N PRO A 313 10.68 -25.66 0.12
CA PRO A 313 10.27 -24.30 0.44
C PRO A 313 10.84 -23.23 -0.52
N GLU A 314 12.03 -23.44 -1.09
CA GLU A 314 12.68 -22.47 -1.97
C GLU A 314 12.10 -22.53 -3.40
N GLU A 315 11.79 -23.72 -3.92
CA GLU A 315 11.13 -23.87 -5.23
C GLU A 315 9.67 -23.43 -5.19
N GLU A 316 9.00 -23.66 -4.05
CA GLU A 316 7.59 -23.35 -3.86
C GLU A 316 7.33 -21.84 -3.66
N ASN A 317 8.36 -20.98 -3.52
CA ASN A 317 8.22 -19.52 -3.38
C ASN A 317 7.25 -19.09 -2.24
N CYS A 318 6.87 -19.99 -1.33
CA CYS A 318 6.02 -19.71 -0.17
C CYS A 318 6.30 -20.65 1.02
N CYS A 319 5.75 -20.27 2.18
CA CYS A 319 6.42 -20.26 3.46
C CYS A 319 6.15 -21.48 4.35
N SER A 320 7.21 -22.06 4.92
CA SER A 320 7.18 -23.04 6.02
C SER A 320 6.51 -24.39 5.73
N GLN A 321 7.04 -25.45 6.34
CA GLN A 321 6.43 -26.78 6.27
C GLN A 321 5.01 -26.82 6.86
N GLU A 322 4.71 -25.95 7.84
CA GLU A 322 3.41 -25.90 8.50
C GLU A 322 2.28 -25.41 7.57
N ASP A 323 2.53 -24.37 6.75
CA ASP A 323 1.52 -23.90 5.80
C ASP A 323 1.25 -24.94 4.72
N PHE A 324 2.28 -25.67 4.28
CA PHE A 324 2.11 -26.77 3.32
C PHE A 324 1.27 -27.91 3.91
N ILE A 325 1.51 -28.28 5.17
CA ILE A 325 0.69 -29.28 5.87
C ILE A 325 -0.76 -28.81 5.99
N LYS A 326 -1.01 -27.53 6.34
CA LYS A 326 -2.37 -26.94 6.35
C LYS A 326 -3.03 -27.02 4.97
N PHE A 327 -2.29 -26.71 3.90
CA PHE A 327 -2.77 -26.85 2.52
C PHE A 327 -3.16 -28.29 2.18
N LEU A 328 -2.37 -29.29 2.61
CA LEU A 328 -2.72 -30.69 2.40
C LEU A 328 -4.00 -31.06 3.14
N HIS A 329 -4.21 -30.57 4.37
CA HIS A 329 -5.48 -30.75 5.09
C HIS A 329 -6.67 -30.16 4.33
N PHE A 330 -6.52 -29.00 3.69
CA PHE A 330 -7.56 -28.48 2.80
C PHE A 330 -7.78 -29.37 1.57
N SER A 331 -6.70 -29.86 0.97
CA SER A 331 -6.71 -30.67 -0.25
C SER A 331 -7.35 -32.05 -0.09
N ILE A 332 -7.52 -32.53 1.13
CA ILE A 332 -8.24 -33.78 1.46
C ILE A 332 -9.66 -33.53 1.97
N GLY A 333 -10.10 -32.27 2.00
CA GLY A 333 -11.45 -31.90 2.41
C GLY A 333 -11.67 -31.70 3.91
N CYS A 334 -10.63 -31.44 4.72
CA CYS A 334 -10.84 -31.04 6.12
C CYS A 334 -11.81 -29.85 6.22
N PRO A 335 -12.73 -29.86 7.20
CA PRO A 335 -13.71 -28.78 7.33
C PRO A 335 -13.02 -27.47 7.68
N PHE A 336 -13.55 -26.37 7.15
CA PHE A 336 -13.06 -25.02 7.42
C PHE A 336 -13.21 -24.70 8.92
N GLY A 337 -12.14 -24.25 9.57
CA GLY A 337 -12.16 -23.87 10.99
C GLY A 337 -11.89 -25.02 11.96
N SER A 338 -11.43 -26.19 11.48
CA SER A 338 -10.75 -27.15 12.32
C SER A 338 -9.38 -26.60 12.75
N GLN A 339 -8.80 -27.12 13.82
CA GLN A 339 -7.46 -26.70 14.28
C GLN A 339 -6.37 -26.90 13.20
N CYS A 340 -6.57 -27.84 12.27
CA CYS A 340 -5.64 -28.09 11.17
C CYS A 340 -5.86 -27.19 9.93
N THR A 341 -6.94 -26.40 9.89
CA THR A 341 -7.29 -25.51 8.76
C THR A 341 -7.50 -24.05 9.19
N SER A 342 -7.17 -23.70 10.44
CA SER A 342 -7.32 -22.32 10.93
C SER A 342 -6.28 -21.39 10.29
N VAL A 343 -6.77 -20.27 9.75
CA VAL A 343 -5.96 -19.19 9.17
C VAL A 343 -6.12 -17.96 10.05
N GLU A 344 -5.07 -17.64 10.82
CA GLU A 344 -5.11 -16.55 11.82
C GLU A 344 -4.31 -15.33 11.39
N ASP A 345 -3.31 -15.51 10.54
CA ASP A 345 -2.32 -14.51 10.15
C ASP A 345 -2.26 -14.30 8.63
N ALA A 346 -1.76 -13.12 8.25
CA ALA A 346 -1.65 -12.72 6.85
C ALA A 346 -0.64 -13.56 6.06
N GLN A 347 0.42 -14.04 6.71
CA GLN A 347 1.47 -14.80 6.04
C GLN A 347 0.95 -16.18 5.64
N THR A 348 0.37 -16.96 6.56
CA THR A 348 -0.30 -18.23 6.20
C THR A 348 -1.39 -18.02 5.16
N CYS A 349 -2.20 -16.97 5.27
CA CYS A 349 -3.23 -16.68 4.26
C CYS A 349 -2.62 -16.46 2.86
N SER A 350 -1.51 -15.71 2.77
CA SER A 350 -0.82 -15.47 1.49
C SER A 350 -0.19 -16.75 0.92
N SER A 351 0.43 -17.58 1.77
CA SER A 351 0.97 -18.89 1.38
C SER A 351 -0.12 -19.80 0.82
N LEU A 352 -1.26 -19.88 1.51
CA LEU A 352 -2.38 -20.72 1.10
C LEU A 352 -3.02 -20.25 -0.22
N LEU A 353 -3.11 -18.93 -0.46
CA LEU A 353 -3.57 -18.41 -1.75
C LEU A 353 -2.64 -18.81 -2.89
N TYR A 354 -1.33 -18.73 -2.68
CA TYR A 354 -0.34 -19.17 -3.68
C TYR A 354 -0.46 -20.67 -3.96
N LEU A 355 -0.46 -21.50 -2.91
CA LEU A 355 -0.55 -22.96 -3.06
C LEU A 355 -1.88 -23.37 -3.70
N ALA A 356 -2.98 -22.70 -3.34
CA ALA A 356 -4.27 -22.98 -3.93
C ALA A 356 -4.32 -22.66 -5.42
N ASP A 357 -3.67 -21.59 -5.89
CA ASP A 357 -3.55 -21.31 -7.32
C ASP A 357 -2.63 -22.32 -8.02
N LYS A 358 -1.42 -22.54 -7.49
CA LYS A 358 -0.42 -23.44 -8.09
C LYS A 358 -0.92 -24.88 -8.25
N TYR A 359 -1.63 -25.39 -7.23
CA TYR A 359 -2.19 -26.74 -7.22
C TYR A 359 -3.68 -26.76 -7.53
N LEU A 360 -4.23 -25.72 -8.17
CA LEU A 360 -5.61 -25.67 -8.68
C LEU A 360 -6.68 -26.07 -7.65
N CYS A 361 -6.51 -25.66 -6.39
CA CYS A 361 -7.46 -25.89 -5.31
C CYS A 361 -8.51 -24.78 -5.26
N ASN A 362 -9.44 -24.79 -6.22
CA ASN A 362 -10.49 -23.78 -6.39
C ASN A 362 -11.34 -23.58 -5.11
N ARG A 363 -11.64 -24.67 -4.40
CA ARG A 363 -12.41 -24.63 -3.15
C ARG A 363 -11.71 -23.81 -2.05
N LEU A 364 -10.38 -23.88 -1.97
CA LEU A 364 -9.61 -23.10 -1.01
C LEU A 364 -9.51 -21.63 -1.46
N LEU A 365 -9.32 -21.37 -2.76
CA LEU A 365 -9.35 -20.02 -3.32
C LEU A 365 -10.69 -19.32 -3.02
N ASP A 366 -11.81 -19.99 -3.30
CA ASP A 366 -13.15 -19.46 -3.03
C ASP A 366 -13.36 -19.16 -1.54
N PHE A 367 -12.90 -20.04 -0.65
CA PHE A 367 -13.00 -19.81 0.79
C PHE A 367 -12.21 -18.57 1.23
N LEU A 368 -10.98 -18.42 0.75
CA LEU A 368 -10.10 -17.31 1.15
C LEU A 368 -10.55 -15.96 0.55
N LEU A 369 -11.06 -15.97 -0.68
CA LEU A 369 -11.47 -14.77 -1.44
C LEU A 369 -12.93 -14.40 -1.17
N SER A 370 -13.88 -15.32 -1.46
CA SER A 370 -15.32 -15.06 -1.35
C SER A 370 -15.79 -14.98 0.11
N GLY A 371 -15.10 -15.66 1.04
CA GLY A 371 -15.32 -15.52 2.47
C GLY A 371 -14.83 -14.19 3.08
N GLY A 372 -14.12 -13.37 2.29
CA GLY A 372 -13.56 -12.10 2.72
C GLY A 372 -12.40 -12.21 3.73
N LEU A 373 -11.87 -13.41 3.97
CA LEU A 373 -10.81 -13.63 4.96
C LEU A 373 -9.51 -12.93 4.52
N ALA A 374 -9.10 -13.10 3.26
CA ALA A 374 -7.94 -12.42 2.70
C ALA A 374 -8.10 -10.90 2.79
N ALA A 375 -9.25 -10.38 2.32
CA ALA A 375 -9.59 -8.96 2.36
C ALA A 375 -9.48 -8.35 3.77
N ARG A 376 -9.89 -9.08 4.81
CA ARG A 376 -9.83 -8.63 6.20
C ARG A 376 -8.40 -8.55 6.75
N LEU A 377 -7.50 -9.36 6.21
CA LEU A 377 -6.10 -9.43 6.62
C LEU A 377 -5.23 -8.41 5.87
N VAL A 378 -5.71 -7.80 4.78
CA VAL A 378 -4.99 -6.74 4.06
C VAL A 378 -5.01 -5.43 4.86
N THR A 379 -3.81 -5.00 5.26
CA THR A 379 -3.54 -3.73 5.94
C THR A 379 -2.24 -3.15 5.41
N GLY A 380 -1.89 -1.90 5.76
CA GLY A 380 -0.61 -1.32 5.35
C GLY A 380 0.61 -2.17 5.77
N GLN A 381 0.53 -2.84 6.93
CA GLN A 381 1.60 -3.69 7.45
C GLN A 381 1.71 -5.04 6.72
N THR A 382 0.60 -5.58 6.26
CA THR A 382 0.52 -6.91 5.63
C THR A 382 0.48 -6.86 4.11
N LEU A 383 0.42 -5.66 3.52
CA LEU A 383 0.33 -5.45 2.08
C LEU A 383 1.50 -6.10 1.30
N ALA A 384 2.69 -6.15 1.91
CA ALA A 384 3.86 -6.77 1.31
C ALA A 384 3.70 -8.28 1.04
N PHE A 385 2.78 -8.96 1.72
CA PHE A 385 2.49 -10.38 1.47
C PHE A 385 1.48 -10.56 0.32
N PHE A 386 0.48 -9.69 0.23
CA PHE A 386 -0.62 -9.84 -0.73
C PHE A 386 -0.37 -9.17 -2.07
N LEU A 387 0.25 -7.99 -2.11
CA LEU A 387 0.40 -7.25 -3.36
C LEU A 387 1.33 -7.96 -4.37
N PRO A 388 2.52 -8.47 -4.00
CA PRO A 388 3.34 -9.25 -4.94
C PRO A 388 2.61 -10.47 -5.48
N LEU A 389 1.80 -11.12 -4.64
CA LEU A 389 1.02 -12.30 -5.01
C LEU A 389 -0.05 -11.96 -6.06
N VAL A 390 -0.80 -10.87 -5.85
CA VAL A 390 -1.81 -10.38 -6.80
C VAL A 390 -1.17 -9.92 -8.12
N LEU A 391 0.06 -9.40 -8.08
CA LEU A 391 0.80 -9.02 -9.29
C LEU A 391 1.29 -10.23 -10.08
N ALA A 392 1.62 -11.33 -9.39
CA ALA A 392 2.13 -12.55 -10.02
C ALA A 392 1.02 -13.47 -10.53
N ILE A 393 -0.14 -13.49 -9.87
CA ILE A 393 -1.20 -14.46 -10.10
C ILE A 393 -2.47 -13.77 -10.64
N PRO A 394 -2.82 -13.97 -11.93
CA PRO A 394 -3.98 -13.34 -12.55
C PRO A 394 -5.31 -13.74 -11.91
N THR A 395 -5.49 -14.99 -11.51
CA THR A 395 -6.75 -15.50 -10.90
C THR A 395 -7.11 -14.70 -9.65
N LEU A 396 -6.13 -14.34 -8.83
CA LEU A 396 -6.29 -13.50 -7.63
C LEU A 396 -6.54 -12.02 -7.97
N ALA A 397 -6.05 -11.56 -9.12
CA ALA A 397 -6.25 -10.19 -9.58
C ALA A 397 -7.70 -9.95 -10.05
N TYR A 398 -8.36 -10.96 -10.61
CA TYR A 398 -9.72 -10.86 -11.14
C TYR A 398 -10.79 -11.53 -10.24
N GLY A 399 -10.40 -12.46 -9.37
CA GLY A 399 -11.29 -13.16 -8.44
C GLY A 399 -11.43 -12.44 -7.09
N GLY A 400 -12.58 -11.82 -6.84
CA GLY A 400 -12.97 -11.41 -5.47
C GLY A 400 -12.50 -10.03 -5.00
N GLY A 401 -12.01 -9.15 -5.89
CA GLY A 401 -11.73 -7.75 -5.57
C GLY A 401 -10.51 -7.51 -4.66
N LEU A 402 -9.69 -8.53 -4.40
CA LEU A 402 -8.48 -8.41 -3.59
C LEU A 402 -7.48 -7.39 -4.19
N LYS A 403 -7.41 -7.34 -5.52
CA LYS A 403 -6.66 -6.34 -6.28
C LYS A 403 -7.02 -4.91 -5.89
N ASP A 404 -8.30 -4.58 -5.87
CA ASP A 404 -8.78 -3.24 -5.57
C ASP A 404 -8.49 -2.86 -4.13
N ILE A 405 -8.58 -3.82 -3.21
CA ILE A 405 -8.24 -3.64 -1.79
C ILE A 405 -6.74 -3.38 -1.63
N CYS A 406 -5.89 -4.17 -2.29
CA CYS A 406 -4.44 -3.95 -2.27
C CYS A 406 -4.08 -2.57 -2.82
N MET A 407 -4.69 -2.14 -3.93
CA MET A 407 -4.48 -0.81 -4.51
C MET A 407 -4.97 0.31 -3.59
N LEU A 408 -6.15 0.14 -3.00
CA LEU A 408 -6.69 1.09 -2.04
C LEU A 408 -5.79 1.23 -0.80
N VAL A 409 -5.32 0.11 -0.26
CA VAL A 409 -4.41 0.13 0.89
C VAL A 409 -3.09 0.82 0.54
N LEU A 410 -2.49 0.47 -0.62
CA LEU A 410 -1.28 1.11 -1.14
C LEU A 410 -1.42 2.64 -1.27
N LEU A 411 -2.55 3.10 -1.81
CA LEU A 411 -2.79 4.51 -2.11
C LEU A 411 -3.21 5.31 -0.87
N GLN A 412 -4.03 4.77 0.02
CA GLN A 412 -4.71 5.54 1.07
C GLN A 412 -4.45 5.10 2.51
N TYR A 413 -4.12 3.83 2.73
CA TYR A 413 -4.07 3.25 4.09
C TYR A 413 -2.69 2.79 4.54
N SER A 414 -1.67 2.94 3.69
CA SER A 414 -0.27 2.74 4.04
C SER A 414 0.42 4.07 4.35
N ASN A 415 1.21 4.07 5.43
CA ASN A 415 2.19 5.14 5.69
C ASN A 415 3.45 4.96 4.82
N ASN A 416 4.37 5.92 4.88
CA ASN A 416 5.60 5.87 4.09
C ASN A 416 6.47 4.64 4.42
N SER A 417 6.61 4.23 5.68
CA SER A 417 7.44 3.06 6.03
C SER A 417 6.84 1.74 5.54
N GLU A 418 5.53 1.56 5.65
CA GLU A 418 4.77 0.39 5.18
C GLU A 418 4.78 0.32 3.64
N LEU A 419 4.60 1.47 2.99
CA LEU A 419 4.69 1.59 1.55
C LEU A 419 6.10 1.21 1.06
N LEU A 420 7.15 1.75 1.68
CA LEU A 420 8.53 1.41 1.32
C LEU A 420 8.83 -0.06 1.52
N TYR A 421 8.39 -0.64 2.63
CA TYR A 421 8.56 -2.07 2.89
C TYR A 421 7.91 -2.92 1.78
N THR A 422 6.68 -2.58 1.39
CA THR A 422 5.96 -3.25 0.29
C THR A 422 6.69 -3.08 -1.05
N LEU A 423 7.09 -1.86 -1.41
CA LEU A 423 7.77 -1.56 -2.68
C LEU A 423 9.12 -2.25 -2.79
N ARG A 424 9.88 -2.36 -1.69
CA ARG A 424 11.12 -3.14 -1.64
C ARG A 424 10.88 -4.61 -1.90
N HIS A 425 9.82 -5.17 -1.34
CA HIS A 425 9.48 -6.56 -1.57
C HIS A 425 9.20 -6.81 -3.07
N ILE A 426 8.45 -5.91 -3.71
CA ILE A 426 8.16 -5.98 -5.15
C ILE A 426 9.44 -5.85 -5.99
N ALA A 427 10.31 -4.89 -5.66
CA ALA A 427 11.59 -4.70 -6.36
C ALA A 427 12.52 -5.92 -6.22
N LYS A 428 12.54 -6.56 -5.05
CA LYS A 428 13.29 -7.80 -4.82
C LYS A 428 12.76 -8.97 -5.65
N CYS A 429 11.44 -9.13 -5.71
CA CYS A 429 10.80 -10.16 -6.53
C CYS A 429 11.22 -10.03 -8.01
N ASP A 430 11.37 -8.81 -8.52
CA ASP A 430 11.83 -8.54 -9.89
C ASP A 430 13.29 -8.93 -10.14
N SER A 431 14.15 -8.82 -9.12
CA SER A 431 15.60 -9.09 -9.25
C SER A 431 15.99 -10.58 -9.23
N GLY A 432 15.08 -11.46 -8.81
CA GLY A 432 15.39 -12.86 -8.48
C GLY A 432 15.17 -13.90 -9.60
N LYS A 433 14.34 -13.62 -10.62
CA LYS A 433 14.03 -14.56 -11.71
C LYS A 433 13.82 -13.79 -13.02
N SER A 434 14.36 -14.30 -14.15
CA SER A 434 14.41 -13.60 -15.45
C SER A 434 13.06 -13.34 -16.16
N THR A 435 11.94 -13.62 -15.50
CA THR A 435 10.59 -13.53 -16.08
C THR A 435 9.59 -12.74 -15.22
N THR A 436 9.95 -12.27 -14.03
CA THR A 436 9.05 -11.42 -13.25
C THR A 436 9.14 -9.99 -13.73
N LYS A 437 8.01 -9.48 -14.24
CA LYS A 437 7.73 -8.07 -14.58
C LYS A 437 6.84 -7.46 -13.49
N ALA A 438 7.16 -7.68 -12.22
CA ALA A 438 6.32 -7.28 -11.08
C ALA A 438 6.21 -5.75 -10.99
N VAL A 439 7.30 -5.03 -11.26
CA VAL A 439 7.29 -3.56 -11.32
C VAL A 439 6.41 -3.06 -12.46
N ASP A 440 6.50 -3.66 -13.66
CA ASP A 440 5.69 -3.26 -14.81
C ASP A 440 4.22 -3.57 -14.57
N SER A 441 3.92 -4.74 -14.00
CA SER A 441 2.56 -5.14 -13.62
C SER A 441 1.97 -4.18 -12.59
N LEU A 442 2.79 -3.69 -11.64
CA LEU A 442 2.36 -2.68 -10.68
C LEU A 442 2.03 -1.35 -11.37
N ILE A 443 2.88 -0.90 -12.29
CA ILE A 443 2.67 0.35 -13.02
C ILE A 443 1.43 0.25 -13.90
N GLU A 444 1.26 -0.84 -14.64
CA GLU A 444 0.09 -1.09 -15.48
C GLU A 444 -1.19 -1.18 -14.63
N MET A 445 -1.11 -1.86 -13.48
CA MET A 445 -2.22 -1.96 -12.54
C MET A 445 -2.60 -0.60 -11.97
N LEU A 446 -1.64 0.22 -11.56
CA LEU A 446 -1.87 1.60 -11.11
C LEU A 446 -2.46 2.46 -12.22
N HIS A 447 -1.93 2.36 -13.44
CA HIS A 447 -2.40 3.11 -14.59
C HIS A 447 -3.86 2.75 -14.93
N THR A 448 -4.18 1.46 -14.94
CA THR A 448 -5.54 0.95 -15.18
C THR A 448 -6.50 1.39 -14.08
N PHE A 449 -6.10 1.21 -12.81
CA PHE A 449 -6.92 1.59 -11.66
C PHE A 449 -7.22 3.09 -11.67
N ILE A 450 -6.22 3.92 -12.00
CA ILE A 450 -6.37 5.37 -12.17
C ILE A 450 -7.29 5.72 -13.34
N SER A 451 -7.11 5.06 -14.49
CA SER A 451 -7.89 5.33 -15.70
C SER A 451 -9.37 4.97 -15.50
N CYS A 452 -9.66 3.83 -14.88
CA CYS A 452 -11.03 3.41 -14.57
C CYS A 452 -11.74 4.38 -13.61
N LEU A 453 -11.04 4.92 -12.62
CA LEU A 453 -11.60 5.91 -11.67
C LEU A 453 -11.80 7.31 -12.26
N SER A 454 -11.23 7.59 -13.44
CA SER A 454 -11.39 8.87 -14.13
C SER A 454 -12.62 8.92 -15.06
N GLN A 455 -13.21 7.76 -15.37
CA GLN A 455 -14.35 7.62 -16.29
C GLN A 455 -15.70 7.46 -15.57
N GLY A 456 -15.69 7.25 -14.24
CA GLY A 456 -16.88 7.27 -13.38
C GLY A 456 -16.95 8.55 -12.57
#